data_AF-A0A6J8EE28-F1
#
_entry.id   AF-A0A6J8EE28-F1
#
_cell.length_a   1.000
_cell.length_b   1.000
_cell.length_c   1.000
_cell.angle_alpha   90.00
_cell.angle_beta   90.00
_cell.angle_gamma   90.00
#
_symmetry.space_group_name_H-M   'P 1'
#
loop_
_entity.id
_entity.type
_entity.pdbx_description
1 polymer ?
#
loop_
_entity_poly.entity_id
_entity_poly.type
_entity_poly.pdbx_seq_one_letter_code
_entity_poly.pdbx_strand_id
1 'polypeptide(L)'
;MEAHLKQPPEMNFSSDGNMTERWKKWRQTMELYLDVALSEAEKENTCKALLNVIGQEGRDIFNTFDIQEGDKGKIEPLFTHFEIYCIPRKNVTMERYKFNTRVQGKSESIDQFVRFKKHDTKLSKRKVHGLEECESNSDSDQDEFFVGSVTEKRKTEIVGDECFTTYKVQESLEKPYHIEIDKSVQPLVNAPRNIPAALRKNLKETLKDMEEKQVIRKVDEPTD
;
A
#
# COMPACT_ATOMS: atom_id res chain seq x y z
N MET A 1 38.07 26.08 -12.04
CA MET A 1 36.80 26.37 -12.72
C MET A 1 35.71 25.79 -11.84
N GLU A 2 35.08 26.63 -11.03
CA GLU A 2 33.93 26.21 -10.22
C GLU A 2 32.81 25.80 -11.19
N ALA A 3 32.38 24.55 -11.12
CA ALA A 3 31.29 24.08 -11.95
C ALA A 3 30.01 24.79 -11.50
N HIS A 4 29.50 25.72 -12.31
CA HIS A 4 28.20 26.35 -12.07
C HIS A 4 27.10 25.29 -12.18
N LEU A 5 26.69 24.77 -11.03
CA LEU A 5 25.59 23.83 -10.93
C LEU A 5 24.32 24.53 -11.39
N LYS A 6 23.71 24.03 -12.47
CA LYS A 6 22.44 24.59 -12.96
C LYS A 6 21.32 24.20 -12.01
N GLN A 7 20.50 25.18 -11.63
CA GLN A 7 19.29 24.93 -10.85
C GLN A 7 18.36 23.95 -11.60
N PRO A 8 17.65 23.06 -10.87
CA PRO A 8 16.67 22.18 -11.48
C PRO A 8 15.58 22.98 -12.20
N PRO A 9 14.96 22.42 -13.24
CA PRO A 9 13.78 23.02 -13.86
C PRO A 9 12.61 23.07 -12.87
N GLU A 10 11.73 24.05 -13.05
CA GLU A 10 10.50 24.17 -12.26
C GLU A 10 9.60 22.93 -12.42
N MET A 11 8.83 22.64 -11.37
CA MET A 11 7.87 21.56 -11.41
C MET A 11 6.67 21.95 -12.28
N ASN A 12 6.29 21.08 -13.20
CA ASN A 12 5.12 21.29 -14.05
C ASN A 12 3.88 20.62 -13.42
N PHE A 13 2.95 21.43 -12.91
CA PHE A 13 1.70 20.97 -12.30
C PHE A 13 0.51 20.88 -13.29
N SER A 14 0.78 20.76 -14.60
CA SER A 14 -0.27 20.51 -15.59
C SER A 14 -1.08 19.24 -15.26
N SER A 15 -2.41 19.33 -15.40
CA SER A 15 -3.37 18.28 -15.06
C SER A 15 -3.39 17.08 -16.03
N ASP A 16 -2.44 16.98 -16.96
CA ASP A 16 -2.31 15.80 -17.80
C ASP A 16 -1.87 14.60 -16.95
N GLY A 17 -2.32 13.39 -17.32
CA GLY A 17 -2.34 12.18 -16.50
C GLY A 17 -0.99 11.60 -16.07
N ASN A 18 0.08 12.40 -16.03
CA ASN A 18 1.44 12.03 -15.69
C ASN A 18 2.02 12.82 -14.50
N MET A 19 1.18 13.48 -13.70
CA MET A 19 1.58 14.25 -12.51
C MET A 19 2.48 13.46 -11.56
N THR A 20 2.10 12.22 -11.25
CA THR A 20 2.84 11.36 -10.31
C THR A 20 4.27 11.07 -10.76
N GLU A 21 4.50 10.77 -12.05
CA GLU A 21 5.86 10.47 -12.53
C GLU A 21 6.70 11.74 -12.68
N ARG A 22 6.08 12.87 -13.03
CA ARG A 22 6.76 14.17 -13.02
C ARG A 22 7.24 14.52 -11.62
N TRP A 23 6.38 14.35 -10.62
CA TRP A 23 6.75 14.59 -9.23
C TRP A 23 7.92 13.72 -8.78
N LYS A 24 7.88 12.41 -9.07
CA LYS A 24 8.99 11.50 -8.73
C LYS A 24 10.32 11.92 -9.38
N LYS A 25 10.31 12.20 -10.69
CA LYS A 25 11.51 12.63 -11.41
C LYS A 25 12.04 13.97 -10.91
N TRP A 26 11.14 14.92 -10.66
CA TRP A 26 11.48 16.23 -10.15
C TRP A 26 12.06 16.16 -8.74
N ARG A 27 11.40 15.41 -7.83
CA ARG A 27 11.89 15.17 -6.46
C ARG A 27 13.30 14.58 -6.47
N GLN A 28 13.53 13.53 -7.25
CA GLN A 28 14.87 12.93 -7.37
C GLN A 28 15.91 13.94 -7.86
N THR A 29 15.55 14.77 -8.84
CA THR A 29 16.45 15.81 -9.37
C THR A 29 16.74 16.88 -8.31
N MET A 30 15.73 17.26 -7.52
CA MET A 30 15.87 18.21 -6.43
C MET A 30 16.72 17.66 -5.29
N GLU A 31 16.52 16.42 -4.88
CA GLU A 31 17.32 15.75 -3.83
C GLU A 31 18.81 15.71 -4.23
N LEU A 32 19.11 15.34 -5.48
CA LEU A 32 20.48 15.39 -6.01
C LEU A 32 21.06 16.81 -6.00
N TYR A 33 20.25 17.81 -6.36
CA TYR A 33 20.68 19.20 -6.33
C TYR A 33 20.97 19.68 -4.90
N LEU A 34 20.15 19.33 -3.92
CA LEU A 34 20.36 19.67 -2.51
C LEU A 34 21.61 19.00 -1.96
N ASP A 35 21.85 17.73 -2.28
CA ASP A 35 23.02 16.98 -1.84
C ASP A 35 24.33 17.59 -2.37
N VAL A 36 24.34 18.04 -3.64
CA VAL A 36 25.54 18.63 -4.25
C VAL A 36 25.72 20.12 -3.91
N ALA A 37 24.63 20.89 -3.81
CA ALA A 37 24.71 22.35 -3.67
C ALA A 37 24.65 22.84 -2.22
N LEU A 38 24.06 22.06 -1.32
CA LEU A 38 23.65 22.51 0.02
C LEU A 38 24.02 21.47 1.11
N SER A 39 25.02 20.63 0.87
CA SER A 39 25.48 19.55 1.77
C SER A 39 25.80 20.00 3.21
N GLU A 40 26.04 21.29 3.44
CA GLU A 40 26.29 21.89 4.76
C GLU A 40 25.27 22.97 5.16
N ALA A 41 24.21 23.20 4.39
CA ALA A 41 23.27 24.29 4.63
C ALA A 41 22.25 23.96 5.73
N GLU A 42 21.90 24.97 6.53
CA GLU A 42 20.85 24.87 7.54
C GLU A 42 19.49 24.48 6.93
N LYS A 43 18.74 23.63 7.65
CA LYS A 43 17.45 23.06 7.21
C LYS A 43 16.41 24.11 6.76
N GLU A 44 16.47 25.30 7.36
CA GLU A 44 15.58 26.42 7.03
C GLU A 44 15.86 26.97 5.62
N ASN A 45 17.14 27.03 5.23
CA ASN A 45 17.57 27.50 3.91
C ASN A 45 17.24 26.47 2.82
N THR A 46 17.26 25.17 3.16
CA THR A 46 16.85 24.09 2.26
C THR A 46 15.38 24.19 1.85
N CYS A 47 14.49 24.52 2.81
CA CYS A 47 13.06 24.68 2.52
C CYS A 47 12.79 25.90 1.62
N LYS A 48 13.47 27.03 1.89
CA LYS A 48 13.37 28.23 1.05
C LYS A 48 13.92 27.98 -0.35
N ALA A 49 15.02 27.22 -0.47
CA ALA A 49 15.57 26.81 -1.76
C ALA A 49 14.57 25.94 -2.55
N LEU A 50 13.90 24.99 -1.89
CA LEU A 50 12.87 24.18 -2.53
C LEU A 50 11.69 25.02 -3.02
N LEU A 51 11.15 25.90 -2.17
CA LEU A 51 10.06 26.80 -2.56
C LEU A 51 10.50 27.75 -3.68
N ASN A 52 11.79 28.06 -3.78
CA ASN A 52 12.31 28.83 -4.89
C ASN A 52 12.23 28.05 -6.20
N VAL A 53 12.83 26.85 -6.23
CA VAL A 53 13.00 26.00 -7.42
C VAL A 53 11.69 25.39 -7.91
N ILE A 54 10.72 25.14 -7.04
CA ILE A 54 9.45 24.49 -7.43
C ILE A 54 8.58 25.36 -8.35
N GLY A 55 8.83 26.67 -8.40
CA GLY A 55 8.09 27.62 -9.24
C GLY A 55 6.85 28.22 -8.56
N GLN A 56 6.19 29.14 -9.27
CA GLN A 56 5.05 29.90 -8.73
C GLN A 56 3.85 29.02 -8.40
N GLU A 57 3.46 28.11 -9.30
CA GLU A 57 2.34 27.17 -9.07
C GLU A 57 2.56 26.31 -7.82
N GLY A 58 3.80 25.87 -7.59
CA GLY A 58 4.15 25.11 -6.39
C GLY A 58 4.01 25.92 -5.10
N ARG A 59 4.29 27.22 -5.13
CA ARG A 59 4.08 28.13 -3.98
C ARG A 59 2.60 28.37 -3.71
N ASP A 60 1.80 28.50 -4.76
CA ASP A 60 0.35 28.65 -4.62
C ASP A 60 -0.26 27.40 -3.97
N ILE A 61 0.20 26.20 -4.38
CA ILE A 61 -0.16 24.93 -3.73
C ILE A 61 0.32 24.90 -2.28
N PHE A 62 1.56 25.30 -2.01
CA PHE A 62 2.11 25.35 -0.64
C PHE A 62 1.28 26.20 0.30
N ASN A 63 0.74 27.33 -0.17
CA ASN A 63 -0.11 28.21 0.62
C ASN A 63 -1.45 27.57 1.02
N THR A 64 -1.84 26.46 0.39
CA THR A 64 -3.03 25.68 0.77
C THR A 64 -2.75 24.64 1.86
N PHE A 65 -1.48 24.38 2.17
CA PHE A 65 -1.09 23.36 3.15
C PHE A 65 -1.23 23.87 4.59
N ASP A 66 -1.80 23.02 5.45
CA ASP A 66 -1.90 23.28 6.90
C ASP A 66 -0.66 22.72 7.62
N ILE A 67 0.45 23.45 7.55
CA ILE A 67 1.73 23.02 8.13
C ILE A 67 1.79 23.44 9.60
N GLN A 68 1.91 22.44 10.48
CA GLN A 68 2.05 22.64 11.91
C GLN A 68 3.30 23.47 12.24
N GLU A 69 3.21 24.31 13.27
CA GLU A 69 4.26 25.27 13.62
C GLU A 69 5.61 24.61 13.97
N GLY A 70 5.57 23.41 14.56
CA GLY A 70 6.76 22.61 14.85
C GLY A 70 7.42 21.95 13.64
N ASP A 71 6.77 21.97 12.46
CA ASP A 71 7.26 21.38 11.21
C ASP A 71 7.64 22.43 10.16
N LYS A 72 7.41 23.72 10.46
CA LYS A 72 7.90 24.83 9.64
C LYS A 72 9.44 24.78 9.56
N GLY A 73 9.98 24.83 8.35
CA GLY A 73 11.41 24.76 8.10
C GLY A 73 12.00 23.34 8.06
N LYS A 74 11.15 22.29 8.13
CA LYS A 74 11.58 20.92 7.82
C LYS A 74 11.20 20.55 6.39
N ILE A 75 12.16 19.99 5.67
CA ILE A 75 11.96 19.62 4.26
C ILE A 75 11.11 18.34 4.08
N GLU A 76 11.17 17.41 5.03
CA GLU A 76 10.43 16.13 4.94
C GLU A 76 8.90 16.28 5.01
N PRO A 77 8.33 17.04 5.97
CA PRO A 77 6.89 17.31 6.00
C PRO A 77 6.41 18.03 4.73
N LEU A 78 7.27 18.90 4.18
CA LEU A 78 7.00 19.65 2.96
C LEU A 78 6.91 18.72 1.74
N PHE A 79 7.89 17.82 1.56
CA PHE A 79 7.83 16.79 0.52
C PHE A 79 6.61 15.89 0.68
N THR A 80 6.27 15.52 1.91
CA THR A 80 5.10 14.66 2.18
C THR A 80 3.79 15.32 1.73
N HIS A 81 3.61 16.61 1.98
CA HIS A 81 2.40 17.32 1.55
C HIS A 81 2.31 17.45 0.03
N PHE A 82 3.41 17.79 -0.63
CA PHE A 82 3.45 17.80 -2.09
C PHE A 82 3.26 16.41 -2.68
N GLU A 83 3.77 15.36 -2.06
CA GLU A 83 3.55 13.99 -2.49
C GLU A 83 2.07 13.59 -2.40
N ILE A 84 1.38 13.97 -1.32
CA ILE A 84 -0.07 13.74 -1.18
C ILE A 84 -0.85 14.48 -2.27
N TYR A 85 -0.45 15.71 -2.61
CA TYR A 85 -1.08 16.49 -3.67
C TYR A 85 -0.84 15.88 -5.07
N CYS A 86 0.42 15.57 -5.39
CA CYS A 86 0.83 15.07 -6.70
C CYS A 86 0.49 13.58 -6.95
N ILE A 87 0.30 12.82 -5.87
CA ILE A 87 -0.02 11.39 -5.92
C ILE A 87 -1.41 11.17 -5.30
N PRO A 88 -2.47 11.17 -6.13
CA PRO A 88 -3.81 10.92 -5.63
C PRO A 88 -3.88 9.57 -4.90
N ARG A 89 -4.67 9.52 -3.83
CA ARG A 89 -4.87 8.30 -3.05
C ARG A 89 -5.46 7.20 -3.93
N LYS A 90 -4.64 6.19 -4.22
CA LYS A 90 -5.08 4.97 -4.91
C LYS A 90 -5.96 4.14 -3.99
N ASN A 91 -7.17 3.83 -4.45
CA ASN A 91 -8.11 2.95 -3.74
C ASN A 91 -7.70 1.48 -3.97
N VAL A 92 -7.15 0.86 -2.92
CA VAL A 92 -6.63 -0.52 -2.98
C VAL A 92 -7.70 -1.52 -3.41
N THR A 93 -8.94 -1.35 -2.95
CA THR A 93 -10.07 -2.21 -3.35
C THR A 93 -10.33 -2.12 -4.84
N MET A 94 -10.31 -0.91 -5.40
CA MET A 94 -10.51 -0.72 -6.84
C MET A 94 -9.36 -1.28 -7.67
N GLU A 95 -8.11 -1.10 -7.24
CA GLU A 95 -6.96 -1.66 -7.95
C GLU A 95 -6.96 -3.20 -7.86
N ARG A 96 -7.28 -3.80 -6.69
CA ARG A 96 -7.42 -5.26 -6.54
C ARG A 96 -8.56 -5.82 -7.38
N TYR A 97 -9.69 -5.10 -7.46
CA TYR A 97 -10.79 -5.46 -8.34
C TYR A 97 -10.33 -5.47 -9.81
N LYS A 98 -9.74 -4.36 -10.30
CA LYS A 98 -9.19 -4.27 -11.66
C LYS A 98 -8.20 -5.38 -11.95
N PHE A 99 -7.29 -5.68 -11.00
CA PHE A 99 -6.32 -6.75 -11.11
C PHE A 99 -7.00 -8.11 -11.29
N ASN A 100 -7.95 -8.45 -10.42
CA ASN A 100 -8.63 -9.74 -10.40
C ASN A 100 -9.57 -9.93 -11.59
N THR A 101 -10.20 -8.86 -12.09
CA THR A 101 -11.14 -8.93 -13.22
C THR A 101 -10.46 -8.78 -14.58
N ARG A 102 -9.17 -8.42 -14.64
CA ARG A 102 -8.46 -8.26 -15.91
C ARG A 102 -8.18 -9.63 -16.56
N VAL A 103 -8.76 -9.82 -17.75
CA VAL A 103 -8.53 -10.94 -18.68
C VAL A 103 -7.66 -10.49 -19.85
N GLN A 104 -6.83 -11.38 -20.42
CA GLN A 104 -5.97 -11.05 -21.56
C GLN A 104 -6.81 -10.65 -22.79
N GLY A 105 -6.44 -9.56 -23.45
CA GLY A 105 -7.12 -9.09 -24.66
C GLY A 105 -6.82 -9.97 -25.89
N LYS A 106 -7.74 -10.02 -26.87
CA LYS A 106 -7.58 -10.84 -28.10
C LYS A 106 -6.33 -10.48 -28.94
N SER A 107 -5.85 -9.25 -28.83
CA SER A 107 -4.69 -8.71 -29.56
C SER A 107 -3.52 -8.34 -28.63
N GLU A 108 -3.58 -8.71 -27.35
CA GLU A 108 -2.55 -8.40 -26.36
C GLU A 108 -1.57 -9.57 -26.25
N SER A 109 -0.27 -9.30 -26.37
CA SER A 109 0.73 -10.34 -26.18
C SER A 109 0.77 -10.82 -24.74
N ILE A 110 1.21 -12.06 -24.54
CA ILE A 110 1.36 -12.63 -23.19
C ILE A 110 2.30 -11.76 -22.36
N ASP A 111 3.40 -11.27 -22.94
CA ASP A 111 4.35 -10.38 -22.27
C ASP A 111 3.72 -9.06 -21.79
N GLN A 112 2.84 -8.46 -22.61
CA GLN A 112 2.13 -7.23 -22.22
C GLN A 112 1.19 -7.50 -21.05
N PHE A 113 0.44 -8.61 -21.10
CA PHE A 113 -0.46 -9.01 -20.03
C PHE A 113 0.27 -9.34 -18.72
N VAL A 114 1.38 -10.08 -18.79
CA VAL A 114 2.22 -10.43 -17.64
C VAL A 114 2.89 -9.17 -17.06
N ARG A 115 3.36 -8.24 -17.89
CA ARG A 115 3.90 -6.94 -17.42
C ARG A 115 2.85 -6.15 -16.67
N PHE A 116 1.62 -6.08 -17.18
CA PHE A 116 0.51 -5.45 -16.47
C PHE A 116 0.29 -6.11 -15.11
N LYS A 117 0.13 -7.45 -15.06
CA LYS A 117 -0.07 -8.18 -13.81
C LYS A 117 1.08 -7.92 -12.82
N LYS A 118 2.34 -8.04 -13.25
CA LYS A 118 3.51 -7.76 -12.39
C LYS A 118 3.53 -6.33 -11.85
N HIS A 119 3.24 -5.34 -12.69
CA HIS A 119 3.18 -3.93 -12.28
C HIS A 119 2.08 -3.68 -11.24
N ASP A 120 0.89 -4.24 -11.47
CA ASP A 120 -0.29 -4.04 -10.63
C ASP A 120 -0.20 -4.82 -9.30
N THR A 121 0.52 -5.96 -9.29
CA THR A 121 0.82 -6.69 -8.04
C THR A 121 1.68 -5.82 -7.09
N LYS A 122 2.64 -5.05 -7.62
CA LYS A 122 3.44 -4.09 -6.83
C LYS A 122 2.59 -2.96 -6.25
N LEU A 123 1.56 -2.53 -6.97
CA LEU A 123 0.61 -1.51 -6.53
C LEU A 123 -0.34 -2.01 -5.43
N SER A 124 -0.74 -3.29 -5.50
CA SER A 124 -1.57 -3.94 -4.47
C SER A 124 -0.77 -4.29 -3.20
N LYS A 125 0.56 -4.42 -3.29
CA LYS A 125 1.45 -4.63 -2.14
C LYS A 125 1.69 -3.30 -1.39
N ARG A 126 0.67 -2.72 -0.77
CA ARG A 126 0.90 -1.77 0.32
C ARG A 126 0.96 -2.52 1.65
N LYS A 127 1.99 -2.17 2.42
CA LYS A 127 2.29 -2.59 3.80
C LYS A 127 1.01 -2.83 4.60
N VAL A 128 0.78 -4.08 4.98
CA VAL A 128 -0.10 -4.40 6.11
C VAL A 128 0.56 -3.74 7.32
N HIS A 129 -0.17 -2.88 8.02
CA HIS A 129 0.30 -2.31 9.30
C HIS A 129 0.74 -3.47 10.21
N GLY A 130 2.03 -3.55 10.54
CA GLY A 130 2.57 -4.54 11.48
C GLY A 130 3.60 -5.55 10.94
N LEU A 131 4.04 -5.45 9.70
CA LEU A 131 5.21 -6.22 9.23
C LEU A 131 6.40 -5.24 9.04
N GLU A 132 7.35 -5.29 9.96
CA GLU A 132 8.71 -4.82 9.68
C GLU A 132 9.25 -5.59 8.46
N GLU A 133 9.90 -4.87 7.56
CA GLU A 133 10.50 -5.47 6.37
C GLU A 133 11.62 -6.41 6.81
N CYS A 134 11.47 -7.71 6.53
CA CYS A 134 12.63 -8.58 6.40
C CYS A 134 13.35 -8.16 5.12
N GLU A 135 14.28 -7.23 5.24
CA GLU A 135 15.33 -7.06 4.24
C GLU A 135 16.22 -8.30 4.28
N SER A 136 15.99 -9.23 3.35
CA SER A 136 17.00 -10.22 2.99
C SER A 136 17.25 -10.14 1.49
N ASN A 137 18.18 -9.27 1.12
CA ASN A 137 19.03 -9.50 -0.04
C ASN A 137 19.91 -10.72 0.26
N SER A 138 19.48 -11.90 -0.17
CA SER A 138 20.37 -13.01 -0.50
C SER A 138 19.59 -14.12 -1.18
N ASP A 139 19.66 -14.10 -2.51
CA ASP A 139 20.02 -15.26 -3.34
C ASP A 139 19.99 -16.62 -2.61
N SER A 140 18.80 -17.21 -2.51
CA SER A 140 18.62 -18.65 -2.31
C SER A 140 17.13 -18.96 -2.46
N ASP A 141 16.82 -19.83 -3.41
CA ASP A 141 15.49 -20.35 -3.70
C ASP A 141 14.89 -21.05 -2.47
N GLN A 142 14.18 -20.29 -1.63
CA GLN A 142 13.23 -20.85 -0.68
C GLN A 142 11.84 -20.34 -1.02
N ASP A 143 11.16 -21.11 -1.87
CA ASP A 143 9.74 -20.97 -2.12
C ASP A 143 8.98 -21.21 -0.80
N GLU A 144 8.55 -20.12 -0.16
CA GLU A 144 7.62 -20.16 0.96
C GLU A 144 6.27 -20.70 0.47
N PHE A 145 6.04 -22.00 0.66
CA PHE A 145 4.84 -22.70 0.23
C PHE A 145 3.68 -22.43 1.20
N PHE A 146 2.65 -21.71 0.74
CA PHE A 146 1.45 -21.42 1.52
C PHE A 146 0.47 -22.60 1.44
N VAL A 147 0.44 -23.47 2.45
CA VAL A 147 -0.53 -24.57 2.54
C VAL A 147 -1.54 -24.28 3.65
N GLY A 148 -2.76 -23.94 3.24
CA GLY A 148 -3.90 -23.84 4.16
C GLY A 148 -4.40 -25.22 4.56
N SER A 149 -3.94 -25.75 5.70
CA SER A 149 -4.60 -26.88 6.35
C SER A 149 -5.10 -26.49 7.75
N VAL A 150 -6.33 -26.88 8.04
CA VAL A 150 -7.01 -26.69 9.32
C VAL A 150 -6.90 -28.01 10.09
N THR A 151 -5.84 -28.20 10.87
CA THR A 151 -5.80 -29.25 11.89
C THR A 151 -4.82 -28.91 13.01
N GLU A 152 -5.30 -28.12 13.97
CA GLU A 152 -5.17 -28.32 15.42
C GLU A 152 -5.59 -27.02 16.13
N LYS A 153 -6.13 -27.15 17.35
CA LYS A 153 -6.52 -26.01 18.20
C LYS A 153 -5.28 -25.22 18.66
N ARG A 154 -4.65 -24.47 17.77
CA ARG A 154 -3.63 -23.47 18.11
C ARG A 154 -3.90 -22.14 17.40
N LYS A 155 -3.42 -21.08 18.06
CA LYS A 155 -3.82 -19.67 17.96
C LYS A 155 -3.92 -19.21 16.50
N THR A 156 -5.14 -19.28 15.96
CA THR A 156 -5.46 -18.79 14.63
C THR A 156 -5.60 -17.28 14.71
N GLU A 157 -4.69 -16.54 14.08
CA GLU A 157 -4.80 -15.09 13.99
C GLU A 157 -5.46 -14.76 12.65
N ILE A 158 -6.67 -14.20 12.73
CA ILE A 158 -7.43 -13.74 11.57
C ILE A 158 -7.07 -12.27 11.37
N VAL A 159 -6.29 -11.97 10.32
CA VAL A 159 -5.98 -10.60 9.93
C VAL A 159 -6.72 -10.30 8.63
N GLY A 160 -7.81 -9.54 8.73
CA GLY A 160 -8.68 -9.24 7.58
C GLY A 160 -9.55 -10.43 7.15
N ASP A 161 -9.39 -10.87 5.90
CA ASP A 161 -10.12 -12.03 5.34
C ASP A 161 -9.27 -13.31 5.23
N GLU A 162 -8.03 -13.24 5.70
CA GLU A 162 -7.04 -14.30 5.58
C GLU A 162 -6.80 -14.96 6.94
N CYS A 163 -6.67 -16.28 6.93
CA CYS A 163 -6.46 -17.12 8.11
C CYS A 163 -4.99 -17.54 8.12
N PHE A 164 -4.24 -17.09 9.12
CA PHE A 164 -2.82 -17.41 9.24
C PHE A 164 -2.60 -18.47 10.31
N THR A 165 -1.75 -19.44 9.99
CA THR A 165 -1.17 -20.36 10.96
C THR A 165 0.33 -20.42 10.67
N THR A 166 1.15 -20.11 11.67
CA THR A 166 2.61 -20.17 11.56
C THR A 166 3.03 -21.59 11.91
N TYR A 167 3.44 -22.35 10.89
CA TYR A 167 4.08 -23.64 11.09
C TYR A 167 5.58 -23.41 11.30
N LYS A 168 6.12 -23.84 12.44
CA LYS A 168 7.56 -24.05 12.56
C LYS A 168 7.89 -25.30 11.76
N VAL A 169 8.39 -25.13 10.54
CA VAL A 169 9.00 -26.23 9.79
C VAL A 169 10.27 -26.60 10.56
N GLN A 170 10.21 -27.72 11.27
CA GLN A 170 11.26 -28.06 12.23
C GLN A 170 12.49 -28.72 11.57
N GLU A 171 12.45 -29.01 10.27
CA GLU A 171 13.61 -29.40 9.45
C GLU A 171 13.15 -29.48 7.98
N SER A 172 14.06 -29.22 7.05
CA SER A 172 13.81 -29.35 5.61
C SER A 172 13.46 -30.80 5.26
N LEU A 173 12.42 -31.02 4.46
CA LEU A 173 12.03 -32.36 4.02
C LEU A 173 13.04 -32.87 2.97
N GLU A 174 14.00 -33.69 3.40
CA GLU A 174 15.12 -34.19 2.58
C GLU A 174 14.73 -35.13 1.41
N LYS A 175 13.46 -35.55 1.31
CA LYS A 175 12.99 -36.54 0.32
C LYS A 175 11.72 -36.08 -0.40
N PRO A 176 11.49 -36.49 -1.66
CA PRO A 176 10.24 -36.21 -2.35
C PRO A 176 9.07 -36.83 -1.58
N TYR A 177 8.11 -36.00 -1.19
CA TYR A 177 6.92 -36.41 -0.45
C TYR A 177 5.68 -36.32 -1.34
N HIS A 178 4.70 -37.18 -1.04
CA HIS A 178 3.40 -37.20 -1.70
C HIS A 178 2.34 -36.73 -0.69
N ILE A 179 1.74 -35.57 -0.93
CA ILE A 179 0.65 -35.04 -0.09
C ILE A 179 -0.66 -35.62 -0.61
N GLU A 180 -1.35 -36.40 0.22
CA GLU A 180 -2.71 -36.85 -0.04
C GLU A 180 -3.71 -36.14 0.87
N ILE A 181 -4.82 -35.70 0.28
CA ILE A 181 -5.96 -35.16 1.04
C ILE A 181 -6.78 -36.37 1.53
N ASP A 182 -7.08 -36.41 2.82
CA ASP A 182 -7.95 -37.43 3.40
C ASP A 182 -9.33 -37.39 2.72
N LYS A 183 -9.66 -38.46 2.00
CA LYS A 183 -10.89 -38.59 1.22
C LYS A 183 -12.15 -38.71 2.09
N SER A 184 -12.00 -38.91 3.40
CA SER A 184 -13.11 -38.92 4.36
C SER A 184 -13.57 -37.51 4.74
N VAL A 185 -12.76 -36.48 4.47
CA VAL A 185 -13.07 -35.09 4.83
C VAL A 185 -14.03 -34.48 3.79
N GLN A 186 -15.21 -34.08 4.24
CA GLN A 186 -16.14 -33.33 3.40
C GLN A 186 -15.67 -31.88 3.26
N PRO A 187 -15.49 -31.38 2.02
CA PRO A 187 -15.12 -29.99 1.82
C PRO A 187 -16.26 -29.08 2.26
N LEU A 188 -16.02 -28.25 3.27
CA LEU A 188 -16.98 -27.27 3.75
C LEU A 188 -16.97 -26.03 2.84
N VAL A 189 -17.98 -25.90 1.97
CA VAL A 189 -18.20 -24.68 1.18
C VAL A 189 -19.05 -23.72 1.99
N ASN A 190 -18.44 -22.64 2.49
CA ASN A 190 -19.18 -21.58 3.18
C ASN A 190 -19.96 -20.74 2.17
N ALA A 191 -21.20 -20.40 2.51
CA ALA A 191 -22.01 -19.48 1.72
C ALA A 191 -21.30 -18.12 1.57
N PRO A 192 -21.53 -17.39 0.46
CA PRO A 192 -21.02 -16.04 0.28
C PRO A 192 -21.33 -15.18 1.52
N ARG A 193 -20.30 -14.57 2.09
CA ARG A 193 -20.44 -13.75 3.30
C ARG A 193 -20.74 -12.31 2.90
N ASN A 194 -21.73 -11.69 3.54
CA ASN A 194 -21.98 -10.26 3.41
C ASN A 194 -20.94 -9.41 4.13
N ILE A 195 -20.25 -9.99 5.13
CA ILE A 195 -19.31 -9.29 6.01
C ILE A 195 -18.01 -10.12 6.14
N PRO A 196 -16.83 -9.49 6.00
CA PRO A 196 -15.53 -10.10 6.30
C PRO A 196 -15.46 -10.75 7.69
N ALA A 197 -14.72 -11.85 7.83
CA ALA A 197 -14.62 -12.56 9.12
C ALA A 197 -14.02 -11.69 10.24
N ALA A 198 -12.96 -10.94 9.94
CA ALA A 198 -12.33 -10.07 10.94
C ALA A 198 -13.31 -9.02 11.50
N LEU A 199 -14.24 -8.52 10.68
CA LEU A 199 -15.18 -7.48 11.09
C LEU A 199 -16.37 -8.01 11.88
N ARG A 200 -16.59 -9.34 11.88
CA ARG A 200 -17.77 -9.95 12.52
C ARG A 200 -17.84 -9.65 14.02
N LYS A 201 -16.71 -9.63 14.72
CA LYS A 201 -16.66 -9.34 16.15
C LYS A 201 -17.00 -7.87 16.43
N ASN A 202 -16.29 -6.96 15.76
CA ASN A 202 -16.49 -5.51 15.94
C ASN A 202 -17.92 -5.11 15.57
N LEU A 203 -18.44 -5.61 14.45
CA LEU A 203 -19.82 -5.34 14.03
C LEU A 203 -20.83 -5.85 15.06
N LYS A 204 -20.63 -7.04 15.63
CA LYS A 204 -21.51 -7.58 16.66
C LYS A 204 -21.52 -6.71 17.92
N GLU A 205 -20.36 -6.22 18.34
CA GLU A 205 -20.24 -5.31 19.49
C GLU A 205 -20.93 -3.97 19.21
N THR A 206 -20.73 -3.38 18.03
CA THR A 206 -21.40 -2.13 17.63
C THR A 206 -22.92 -2.29 17.54
N LEU A 207 -23.43 -3.37 16.95
CA LEU A 207 -24.87 -3.62 16.87
C LEU A 207 -25.50 -3.76 18.26
N LYS A 208 -24.79 -4.41 19.19
CA LYS A 208 -25.25 -4.53 20.57
C LYS A 208 -25.30 -3.16 21.27
N ASP A 209 -24.27 -2.33 21.12
CA ASP A 209 -24.23 -0.96 21.67
C ASP A 209 -25.37 -0.08 21.10
N MET A 210 -25.66 -0.21 19.81
CA MET A 210 -26.77 0.52 19.18
C MET A 210 -28.14 0.04 19.64
N GLU A 211 -28.29 -1.26 19.96
CA GLU A 211 -29.52 -1.82 20.54
C GLU A 211 -29.70 -1.35 22.00
N GLU A 212 -28.63 -1.34 22.80
CA GLU A 212 -28.63 -0.80 24.17
C GLU A 212 -28.99 0.70 24.20
N LYS A 213 -28.52 1.47 23.20
CA LYS A 213 -28.88 2.89 23.03
C LYS A 213 -30.26 3.13 22.41
N GLN A 214 -31.02 2.06 22.14
CA GLN A 214 -32.34 2.11 21.49
C GLN A 214 -32.34 2.82 20.13
N VAL A 215 -31.19 2.83 19.42
CA VAL A 215 -31.06 3.39 18.07
C VAL A 215 -31.59 2.40 17.03
N ILE A 216 -31.39 1.11 17.28
CA ILE A 216 -31.91 0.01 16.47
C ILE A 216 -32.65 -0.98 17.34
N ARG A 217 -33.57 -1.74 16.74
CA ARG A 217 -34.25 -2.88 17.38
C ARG A 217 -34.12 -4.09 16.47
N LYS A 218 -33.97 -5.27 17.05
CA LYS A 218 -34.06 -6.51 16.29
C LYS A 218 -35.48 -6.67 15.75
N VAL A 219 -35.59 -6.94 14.46
CA VAL A 219 -36.85 -7.24 13.78
C VAL A 219 -36.68 -8.62 13.15
N ASP A 220 -37.48 -9.58 13.60
CA ASP A 220 -37.42 -10.97 13.12
C ASP A 220 -38.51 -11.26 12.06
N GLU A 221 -39.35 -10.28 11.74
CA GLU A 221 -40.47 -10.38 10.80
C GLU A 221 -40.42 -9.25 9.75
N PRO A 222 -41.00 -9.43 8.55
CA PRO A 222 -41.09 -8.35 7.57
C PRO A 222 -41.85 -7.15 8.16
N THR A 223 -41.33 -5.94 7.95
CA THR A 223 -42.06 -4.71 8.28
C THR A 223 -43.03 -4.41 7.14
N ASP A 224 -44.30 -4.11 7.47
CA ASP A 224 -45.38 -3.78 6.51
C ASP A 224 -45.03 -2.61 5.58
#